data_AF-A0A1J5ILJ4-F1
#
_entry.id   AF-A0A1J5ILJ4-F1
#
_cell.length_a   1.000
_cell.length_b   1.000
_cell.length_c   1.000
_cell.angle_alpha   90.00
_cell.angle_beta   90.00
_cell.angle_gamma   90.00
#
_symmetry.space_group_name_H-M   'P 1'
#
loop_
_entity.id
_entity.type
_entity.pdbx_description
1 polymer ?
#
loop_
_entity_poly.entity_id
_entity_poly.type
_entity_poly.pdbx_seq_one_letter_code
_entity_poly.pdbx_strand_id
1 'polypeptide(L)'
;MPSPYRGLKPNRWLEITKKLLDNHPLAQDEIVDVVLSVWKSIFDSKMGTKGFRIGKDIFPKPQIMGFFLHELIPLELAARYPNKWRGEKNTSDKDIVYIPDDRYSIEVKTSSDPNHIYGNRSYAQATPSKGKKAKSGYYLAVNFEKFSKTIKYPHIRLIRFGWLDSEDWMGQKAPTGQQSRLPTEVENNKLLELYRKP
;
A
#
# COMPACT_ATOMS: atom_id res chain seq x y z
N MET A 1 -7.88 -9.05 15.91
CA MET A 1 -8.81 -10.05 15.34
C MET A 1 -8.03 -11.30 14.94
N PRO A 2 -8.63 -12.49 15.02
CA PRO A 2 -8.02 -13.70 14.46
C PRO A 2 -7.85 -13.57 12.94
N SER A 3 -6.81 -14.19 12.39
CA SER A 3 -6.58 -14.22 10.93
C SER A 3 -7.80 -14.81 10.21
N PRO A 4 -8.28 -14.18 9.12
CA PRO A 4 -9.35 -14.74 8.30
C PRO A 4 -8.91 -16.00 7.55
N TYR A 5 -7.61 -16.28 7.50
CA TYR A 5 -7.03 -17.45 6.82
C TYR A 5 -6.69 -18.59 7.80
N ARG A 6 -7.02 -18.44 9.09
CA ARG A 6 -6.62 -19.39 10.14
C ARG A 6 -7.08 -20.81 9.82
N GLY A 7 -6.14 -21.76 9.79
CA GLY A 7 -6.40 -23.17 9.53
C GLY A 7 -6.67 -23.52 8.06
N LEU A 8 -6.59 -22.56 7.14
CA LEU A 8 -6.79 -22.78 5.71
C LEU A 8 -5.46 -23.01 4.98
N LYS A 9 -5.47 -23.90 4.00
CA LYS A 9 -4.35 -24.13 3.09
C LYS A 9 -4.19 -22.97 2.09
N PRO A 10 -2.97 -22.72 1.56
CA PRO A 10 -2.71 -21.61 0.63
C PRO A 10 -3.66 -21.51 -0.56
N ASN A 11 -4.05 -22.64 -1.13
CA ASN A 11 -4.98 -22.70 -2.28
C ASN A 11 -6.42 -22.25 -1.96
N ARG A 12 -6.78 -22.03 -0.69
CA ARG A 12 -8.08 -21.49 -0.28
C ARG A 12 -8.03 -19.99 0.05
N TRP A 13 -6.84 -19.40 0.19
CA TRP A 13 -6.72 -18.01 0.63
C TRP A 13 -7.34 -17.03 -0.38
N LEU A 14 -7.15 -17.25 -1.68
CA LEU A 14 -7.69 -16.36 -2.71
C LEU A 14 -9.22 -16.20 -2.64
N GLU A 15 -9.95 -17.28 -2.35
CA GLU A 15 -11.40 -17.22 -2.20
C GLU A 15 -11.80 -16.37 -0.99
N ILE A 16 -11.07 -16.49 0.13
CA ILE A 16 -11.29 -15.68 1.32
C ILE A 16 -10.95 -14.21 1.04
N THR A 17 -9.85 -13.93 0.35
CA THR A 17 -9.46 -12.56 -0.01
C THR A 17 -10.53 -11.88 -0.87
N LYS A 18 -11.11 -12.58 -1.85
CA LYS A 18 -12.23 -12.06 -2.64
C LYS A 18 -13.42 -11.69 -1.74
N LYS A 19 -13.82 -12.59 -0.83
CA LYS A 19 -14.91 -12.32 0.14
C LYS A 19 -14.60 -11.13 1.06
N LEU A 20 -13.35 -10.97 1.50
CA LEU A 20 -12.95 -9.81 2.32
C LEU A 20 -13.09 -8.51 1.53
N LEU A 21 -12.66 -8.52 0.26
CA LEU A 21 -12.75 -7.37 -0.63
C LEU A 21 -14.19 -6.99 -0.97
N ASP A 22 -15.06 -7.98 -1.21
CA ASP A 22 -16.48 -7.75 -1.49
C ASP A 22 -17.22 -7.12 -0.29
N ASN A 23 -16.71 -7.34 0.93
CA ASN A 23 -17.27 -6.77 2.16
C ASN A 23 -16.56 -5.47 2.60
N HIS A 24 -15.51 -5.04 1.90
CA HIS A 24 -14.76 -3.85 2.27
C HIS A 24 -15.54 -2.58 1.86
N PRO A 25 -15.62 -1.52 2.69
CA PRO A 25 -16.41 -0.32 2.40
C PRO A 25 -15.85 0.55 1.26
N LEU A 26 -14.59 0.32 0.87
CA LEU A 26 -13.97 0.94 -0.31
C LEU A 26 -14.01 -0.04 -1.48
N ALA A 27 -14.69 0.35 -2.55
CA ALA A 27 -14.84 -0.46 -3.76
C ALA A 27 -13.50 -0.62 -4.50
N GLN A 28 -13.35 -1.74 -5.22
CA GLN A 28 -12.09 -2.10 -5.88
C GLN A 28 -11.72 -1.15 -7.02
N ASP A 29 -12.71 -0.70 -7.79
CA ASP A 29 -12.57 0.31 -8.84
C ASP A 29 -12.18 1.67 -8.25
N GLU A 30 -12.79 2.07 -7.14
CA GLU A 30 -12.43 3.30 -6.42
C GLU A 30 -10.97 3.26 -5.94
N ILE A 31 -10.48 2.11 -5.44
CA ILE A 31 -9.07 1.95 -5.06
C ILE A 31 -8.14 2.22 -6.24
N VAL A 32 -8.46 1.63 -7.40
CA VAL A 32 -7.66 1.81 -8.62
C VAL A 32 -7.70 3.26 -9.07
N ASP A 33 -8.88 3.88 -9.14
CA ASP A 33 -9.04 5.26 -9.58
C ASP A 33 -8.28 6.25 -8.69
N VAL A 34 -8.40 6.12 -7.36
CA VAL A 34 -7.68 6.98 -6.41
C VAL A 34 -6.16 6.89 -6.62
N VAL A 35 -5.61 5.68 -6.73
CA VAL A 35 -4.17 5.50 -6.89
C VAL A 35 -3.69 6.10 -8.22
N LEU A 36 -4.42 5.88 -9.31
CA LEU A 36 -4.07 6.41 -10.63
C LEU A 36 -4.24 7.94 -10.70
N SER A 37 -5.31 8.49 -10.11
CA SER A 37 -5.56 9.93 -10.02
C SER A 37 -4.48 10.64 -9.21
N VAL A 38 -4.10 10.08 -8.05
CA VAL A 38 -3.01 10.60 -7.23
C VAL A 38 -1.69 10.56 -8.00
N TRP A 39 -1.38 9.43 -8.66
CA TRP A 39 -0.17 9.31 -9.47
C TRP A 39 -0.13 10.40 -10.54
N LYS A 40 -1.22 10.59 -11.29
CA LYS A 40 -1.34 11.66 -12.28
C LYS A 40 -1.14 13.05 -11.67
N SER A 41 -1.76 13.31 -10.52
CA SER A 41 -1.69 14.58 -9.81
C SER A 41 -0.25 14.94 -9.38
N ILE A 42 0.59 13.95 -9.04
CA ILE A 42 2.01 14.17 -8.73
C ILE A 42 2.75 14.79 -9.94
N PHE A 43 2.45 14.33 -11.16
CA PHE A 43 3.09 14.86 -12.38
C PHE A 43 2.49 16.18 -12.87
N ASP A 44 1.19 16.38 -12.63
CA ASP A 44 0.50 17.63 -12.96
C ASP A 44 0.85 18.78 -12.00
N SER A 45 1.34 18.44 -10.81
CA SER A 45 1.72 19.39 -9.77
C SER A 45 2.87 20.31 -10.19
N LYS A 46 2.85 21.53 -9.64
CA LYS A 46 3.90 22.54 -9.79
C LYS A 46 4.58 22.79 -8.45
N MET A 47 5.91 22.87 -8.45
CA MET A 47 6.72 23.11 -7.27
C MET A 47 7.43 24.47 -7.34
N GLY A 48 7.33 25.22 -6.25
CA GLY A 48 7.92 26.56 -6.11
C GLY A 48 7.27 27.63 -7.01
N THR A 49 7.67 28.88 -6.81
CA THR A 49 7.11 30.04 -7.54
C THR A 49 7.45 30.04 -9.03
N LYS A 50 8.43 29.23 -9.45
CA LYS A 50 8.82 29.06 -10.86
C LYS A 50 8.10 27.90 -11.55
N GLY A 51 7.31 27.12 -10.83
CA GLY A 51 6.44 26.09 -11.41
C GLY A 51 7.18 24.87 -11.97
N PHE A 52 8.26 24.43 -11.32
CA PHE A 52 8.99 23.21 -11.67
C PHE A 52 8.09 21.98 -11.56
N ARG A 53 8.31 20.97 -12.41
CA ARG A 53 7.49 19.77 -12.45
C ARG A 53 8.30 18.48 -12.35
N ILE A 54 7.71 17.49 -11.69
CA ILE A 54 8.22 16.12 -11.70
C ILE A 54 8.07 15.53 -13.12
N GLY A 55 9.09 14.83 -13.59
CA GLY A 55 9.15 14.25 -14.93
C GLY A 55 9.59 15.22 -16.04
N LYS A 56 9.70 16.51 -15.71
CA LYS A 56 10.26 17.53 -16.61
C LYS A 56 11.56 18.12 -16.06
N ASP A 57 11.50 18.66 -14.85
CA ASP A 57 12.59 19.39 -14.21
C ASP A 57 13.19 18.59 -13.04
N ILE A 58 12.37 17.77 -12.39
CA ILE A 58 12.74 16.96 -11.22
C ILE A 58 12.49 15.48 -11.50
N PHE A 59 13.46 14.62 -11.14
CA PHE A 59 13.38 13.17 -11.34
C PHE A 59 13.65 12.44 -10.01
N PRO A 60 12.65 12.36 -9.11
CA PRO A 60 12.85 11.85 -7.75
C PRO A 60 13.25 10.37 -7.71
N LYS A 61 13.93 9.97 -6.63
CA LYS A 61 14.19 8.55 -6.33
C LYS A 61 12.88 7.84 -5.95
N PRO A 62 12.79 6.50 -6.11
CA PRO A 62 11.59 5.75 -5.75
C PRO A 62 11.06 6.01 -4.34
N GLN A 63 11.93 6.21 -3.36
CA GLN A 63 11.54 6.51 -1.98
C GLN A 63 10.68 7.78 -1.89
N ILE A 64 10.98 8.81 -2.68
CA ILE A 64 10.22 10.06 -2.71
C ILE A 64 8.88 9.87 -3.43
N MET A 65 8.86 9.10 -4.52
CA MET A 65 7.60 8.77 -5.20
C MET A 65 6.68 7.93 -4.31
N GLY A 66 7.24 6.96 -3.59
CA GLY A 66 6.53 6.17 -2.60
C GLY A 66 5.99 7.02 -1.46
N PHE A 67 6.78 7.98 -0.96
CA PHE A 67 6.33 8.96 0.04
C PHE A 67 5.12 9.76 -0.45
N PHE A 68 5.15 10.30 -1.68
CA PHE A 68 4.00 11.03 -2.21
C PHE A 68 2.73 10.18 -2.26
N LEU A 69 2.83 8.91 -2.69
CA LEU A 69 1.69 8.00 -2.68
C LEU A 69 1.15 7.77 -1.25
N HIS A 70 2.04 7.57 -0.27
CA HIS A 70 1.66 7.40 1.13
C HIS A 70 0.89 8.61 1.69
N GLU A 71 1.30 9.83 1.32
CA GLU A 71 0.65 11.05 1.81
C GLU A 71 -0.63 11.41 1.04
N LEU A 72 -0.60 11.27 -0.29
CA LEU A 72 -1.66 11.79 -1.15
C LEU A 72 -2.85 10.84 -1.28
N ILE A 73 -2.66 9.51 -1.21
CA ILE A 73 -3.79 8.56 -1.27
C ILE A 73 -4.80 8.80 -0.11
N PRO A 74 -4.37 8.88 1.16
CA PRO A 74 -5.29 9.17 2.25
C PRO A 74 -5.97 10.55 2.11
N LEU A 75 -5.24 11.56 1.63
CA LEU A 75 -5.79 12.91 1.41
C LEU A 75 -6.86 12.92 0.31
N GLU A 76 -6.61 12.22 -0.81
CA GLU A 76 -7.58 12.09 -1.90
C GLU A 76 -8.85 11.39 -1.43
N LEU A 77 -8.74 10.28 -0.68
CA LEU A 77 -9.90 9.59 -0.10
C LEU A 77 -10.67 10.46 0.88
N ALA A 78 -9.98 11.21 1.74
CA ALA A 78 -10.61 12.11 2.69
C ALA A 78 -11.34 13.28 1.99
N ALA A 79 -10.80 13.75 0.87
CA ALA A 79 -11.43 14.79 0.05
C ALA A 79 -12.68 14.28 -0.68
N ARG A 80 -12.62 13.08 -1.26
CA ARG A 80 -13.74 12.45 -1.97
C ARG A 80 -14.87 12.02 -1.05
N TYR A 81 -14.52 11.53 0.13
CA TYR A 81 -15.47 10.97 1.09
C TYR A 81 -15.25 11.56 2.49
N PRO A 82 -15.59 12.85 2.68
CA PRO A 82 -15.46 13.51 3.97
C PRO A 82 -16.17 12.71 5.06
N ASN A 83 -15.56 12.65 6.24
CA ASN A 83 -16.07 11.94 7.42
C ASN A 83 -16.15 10.41 7.32
N LYS A 84 -15.80 9.79 6.17
CA LYS A 84 -15.63 8.34 6.05
C LYS A 84 -14.17 7.91 6.13
N TRP A 85 -13.28 8.69 5.51
CA TRP A 85 -11.86 8.39 5.44
C TRP A 85 -11.02 9.55 5.96
N ARG A 86 -9.85 9.22 6.54
CA ARG A 86 -8.82 10.18 6.93
C ARG A 86 -7.43 9.54 6.85
N GLY A 87 -6.38 10.36 6.87
CA GLY A 87 -5.02 9.88 7.13
C GLY A 87 -4.76 9.54 8.59
N GLU A 88 -3.57 8.97 8.82
CA GLU A 88 -3.00 8.70 10.15
C GLU A 88 -2.97 9.99 11.01
N LYS A 89 -3.32 9.88 12.30
CA LYS A 89 -3.16 10.96 13.29
C LYS A 89 -2.38 10.51 14.53
N ASN A 90 -2.47 9.22 14.86
CA ASN A 90 -1.83 8.61 16.03
C ASN A 90 -0.94 7.44 15.60
N THR A 91 0.06 7.09 16.40
CA THR A 91 0.99 5.98 16.12
C THR A 91 0.34 4.58 16.05
N SER A 92 -0.92 4.47 16.47
CA SER A 92 -1.72 3.24 16.38
C SER A 92 -2.58 3.17 15.12
N ASP A 93 -2.81 4.31 14.46
CA ASP A 93 -3.65 4.38 13.27
C ASP A 93 -2.99 3.65 12.10
N LYS A 94 -3.83 3.17 11.18
CA LYS A 94 -3.43 2.74 9.83
C LYS A 94 -3.12 3.97 8.95
N ASP A 95 -2.47 3.76 7.79
CA ASP A 95 -2.09 4.89 6.91
C ASP A 95 -3.35 5.59 6.38
N ILE A 96 -4.39 4.81 6.05
CA ILE A 96 -5.72 5.28 5.69
C ILE A 96 -6.68 4.73 6.73
N VAL A 97 -7.38 5.59 7.47
CA VAL A 97 -8.33 5.21 8.52
C VAL A 97 -9.76 5.30 8.04
N TYR A 98 -10.51 4.20 8.18
CA TYR A 98 -11.95 4.20 8.04
C TYR A 98 -12.58 4.67 9.35
N ILE A 99 -13.19 5.86 9.34
CA ILE A 99 -13.72 6.52 10.54
C ILE A 99 -14.87 5.72 11.18
N PRO A 100 -15.83 5.14 10.42
CA PRO A 100 -16.94 4.41 11.02
C PRO A 100 -16.53 3.11 11.72
N ASP A 101 -15.46 2.45 11.28
CA ASP A 101 -15.01 1.17 11.83
C ASP A 101 -13.53 0.92 11.50
N ASP A 102 -12.65 1.06 12.49
CA ASP A 102 -11.20 1.02 12.31
C ASP A 102 -10.68 -0.30 11.71
N ARG A 103 -11.48 -1.37 11.77
CA ARG A 103 -11.18 -2.71 11.23
C ARG A 103 -11.00 -2.73 9.71
N TYR A 104 -11.58 -1.76 9.00
CA TYR A 104 -11.43 -1.58 7.55
C TYR A 104 -10.34 -0.57 7.19
N SER A 105 -9.53 -0.14 8.16
CA SER A 105 -8.43 0.77 7.88
C SER A 105 -7.27 0.05 7.18
N ILE A 106 -6.55 0.78 6.34
CA ILE A 106 -5.65 0.23 5.32
C ILE A 106 -4.21 0.68 5.59
N GLU A 107 -3.28 -0.28 5.52
CA GLU A 107 -1.86 -0.02 5.38
C GLU A 107 -1.50 0.16 3.91
N VAL A 108 -0.74 1.20 3.58
CA VAL A 108 -0.17 1.39 2.25
C VAL A 108 1.24 0.80 2.22
N LYS A 109 1.60 0.12 1.13
CA LYS A 109 2.97 -0.31 0.85
C LYS A 109 3.26 -0.02 -0.61
N THR A 110 4.35 0.71 -0.85
CA THR A 110 4.77 1.10 -2.19
C THR A 110 6.13 0.51 -2.53
N SER A 111 6.36 0.20 -3.81
CA SER A 111 7.61 -0.41 -4.25
C SER A 111 7.91 -0.09 -5.71
N SER A 112 9.20 0.05 -6.04
CA SER A 112 9.64 0.13 -7.44
C SER A 112 10.08 -1.22 -8.01
N ASP A 113 10.02 -2.27 -7.21
CA ASP A 113 10.10 -3.65 -7.69
C ASP A 113 8.85 -3.93 -8.56
N PRO A 114 8.98 -4.63 -9.69
CA PRO A 114 7.86 -4.87 -10.59
C PRO A 114 6.72 -5.69 -9.96
N ASN A 115 7.01 -6.54 -8.97
CA ASN A 115 6.06 -7.52 -8.44
C ASN A 115 5.98 -7.57 -6.91
N HIS A 116 7.03 -7.16 -6.19
CA HIS A 116 7.11 -7.37 -4.74
C HIS A 116 6.94 -6.08 -3.95
N ILE A 117 6.25 -6.18 -2.81
CA ILE A 117 6.29 -5.16 -1.76
C ILE A 117 7.19 -5.60 -0.59
N TYR A 118 7.73 -4.61 0.11
CA TYR A 118 8.62 -4.82 1.24
C TYR A 118 8.11 -4.05 2.46
N GLY A 119 8.27 -4.65 3.63
CA GLY A 119 7.99 -4.01 4.91
C GLY A 119 9.30 -3.59 5.57
N ASN A 120 9.19 -2.75 6.61
CA ASN A 120 10.33 -2.48 7.49
C ASN A 120 10.69 -3.75 8.28
N ARG A 121 11.93 -3.86 8.77
CA ARG A 121 12.36 -4.98 9.65
C ARG A 121 11.40 -5.22 10.82
N SER A 122 10.83 -4.15 11.37
CA SER A 122 9.89 -4.21 12.49
C SER A 122 8.72 -5.14 12.21
N TYR A 123 8.28 -5.32 10.97
CA TYR A 123 7.16 -6.18 10.60
C TYR A 123 7.38 -7.65 10.97
N ALA A 124 8.60 -8.15 10.86
CA ALA A 124 8.95 -9.53 11.19
C ALA A 124 9.13 -9.78 12.71
N GLN A 125 8.94 -8.76 13.55
CA GLN A 125 9.04 -8.90 15.01
C GLN A 125 7.65 -9.22 15.58
N ALA A 126 7.54 -10.29 16.36
CA ALA A 126 6.26 -10.90 16.75
C ALA A 126 5.34 -10.00 17.61
N THR A 127 5.89 -8.98 18.27
CA THR A 127 5.14 -8.18 19.26
C THR A 127 5.15 -6.71 18.88
N PRO A 128 4.00 -6.10 18.53
CA PRO A 128 3.86 -4.66 18.63
C PRO A 128 4.04 -4.28 20.11
N SER A 129 4.93 -3.35 20.43
CA SER A 129 4.91 -2.76 21.78
C SER A 129 3.55 -2.07 22.01
N LYS A 130 3.10 -2.01 23.27
CA LYS A 130 1.85 -1.30 23.66
C LYS A 130 1.77 0.06 22.94
N GLY A 131 0.65 0.33 22.27
CA GLY A 131 0.39 1.59 21.57
C GLY A 131 0.93 1.69 20.14
N LYS A 132 1.46 0.59 19.56
CA LYS A 132 1.87 0.54 18.15
C LYS A 132 0.80 -0.04 17.23
N LYS A 133 0.78 0.45 16.00
CA LYS A 133 -0.03 -0.03 14.87
C LYS A 133 -0.09 -1.56 14.77
N ALA A 134 -1.30 -2.10 14.64
CA ALA A 134 -1.49 -3.51 14.35
C ALA A 134 -0.89 -3.84 12.97
N LYS A 135 -0.18 -4.96 12.84
CA LYS A 135 0.43 -5.39 11.57
C LYS A 135 -0.45 -6.32 10.75
N SER A 136 -1.47 -6.90 11.36
CA SER A 136 -2.52 -7.61 10.60
C SER A 136 -3.61 -6.63 10.20
N GLY A 137 -4.15 -6.76 9.00
CA GLY A 137 -5.21 -5.88 8.49
C GLY A 137 -5.24 -5.79 6.97
N TYR A 138 -5.96 -4.80 6.44
CA TYR A 138 -5.98 -4.52 5.01
C TYR A 138 -4.71 -3.83 4.53
N TYR A 139 -4.26 -4.19 3.34
CA TYR A 139 -3.05 -3.67 2.69
C TYR A 139 -3.35 -3.26 1.25
N LEU A 140 -3.01 -2.02 0.93
CA LEU A 140 -2.90 -1.49 -0.44
C LEU A 140 -1.45 -1.55 -0.88
N ALA A 141 -1.16 -2.43 -1.83
CA ALA A 141 0.16 -2.64 -2.40
C ALA A 141 0.23 -1.96 -3.78
N VAL A 142 1.14 -0.98 -3.93
CA VAL A 142 1.30 -0.20 -5.16
C VAL A 142 2.73 -0.34 -5.69
N ASN A 143 2.88 -0.99 -6.82
CA ASN A 143 4.16 -1.09 -7.52
C ASN A 143 4.21 -0.11 -8.69
N PHE A 144 5.35 0.55 -8.90
CA PHE A 144 5.51 1.61 -9.91
C PHE A 144 6.88 1.54 -10.60
N GLU A 145 6.99 2.15 -11.78
CA GLU A 145 8.26 2.27 -12.50
C GLU A 145 9.19 3.30 -11.85
N LYS A 146 10.50 3.09 -11.95
CA LYS A 146 11.48 4.11 -11.51
C LYS A 146 11.86 5.03 -12.65
N PHE A 147 12.20 6.27 -12.32
CA PHE A 147 12.88 7.16 -13.26
C PHE A 147 14.18 6.53 -13.75
N SER A 148 14.50 6.77 -15.01
CA SER A 148 15.75 6.33 -15.63
C SER A 148 16.15 7.30 -16.74
N LYS A 149 17.27 7.03 -17.42
CA LYS A 149 17.67 7.81 -18.61
C LYS A 149 16.60 7.80 -19.71
N THR A 150 15.79 6.74 -19.78
CA THR A 150 14.74 6.55 -20.81
C THR A 150 13.33 6.79 -20.27
N ILE A 151 13.11 6.63 -18.97
CA ILE A 151 11.79 6.78 -18.33
C ILE A 151 11.75 8.10 -17.56
N LYS A 152 11.13 9.10 -18.17
CA LYS A 152 10.86 10.40 -17.55
C LYS A 152 9.44 10.51 -16.98
N TYR A 153 8.55 9.61 -17.36
CA TYR A 153 7.18 9.54 -16.86
C TYR A 153 6.89 8.08 -16.46
N PRO A 154 7.34 7.65 -15.28
CA PRO A 154 7.04 6.32 -14.80
C PRO A 154 5.54 6.15 -14.54
N HIS A 155 5.05 4.93 -14.68
CA HIS A 155 3.66 4.57 -14.46
C HIS A 155 3.49 3.68 -13.22
N ILE A 156 2.29 3.69 -12.65
CA ILE A 156 1.84 2.59 -11.79
C ILE A 156 1.84 1.30 -12.62
N ARG A 157 2.48 0.26 -12.10
CA ARG A 157 2.62 -1.06 -12.73
C ARG A 157 1.57 -2.04 -12.27
N LEU A 158 1.31 -2.06 -10.96
CA LEU A 158 0.48 -3.07 -10.31
C LEU A 158 -0.14 -2.47 -9.06
N ILE A 159 -1.44 -2.65 -8.90
CA ILE A 159 -2.18 -2.32 -7.68
C ILE A 159 -2.80 -3.63 -7.18
N ARG A 160 -2.51 -3.96 -5.93
CA ARG A 160 -3.14 -5.09 -5.25
C ARG A 160 -3.73 -4.66 -3.92
N PHE A 161 -4.79 -5.34 -3.52
CA PHE A 161 -5.47 -5.07 -2.26
C PHE A 161 -5.89 -6.38 -1.58
N GLY A 162 -5.79 -6.43 -0.26
CA GLY A 162 -6.08 -7.65 0.48
C GLY A 162 -5.79 -7.56 1.96
N TRP A 163 -5.87 -8.69 2.65
CA TRP A 163 -5.55 -8.80 4.07
C TRP A 163 -4.26 -9.55 4.26
N LEU A 164 -3.33 -8.99 5.05
CA LEU A 164 -2.12 -9.68 5.48
C LEU A 164 -2.13 -9.87 6.99
N ASP A 165 -1.56 -10.97 7.44
CA ASP A 165 -1.28 -11.24 8.84
C ASP A 165 0.14 -10.78 9.20
N SER A 166 0.34 -10.39 10.45
CA SER A 166 1.67 -10.02 10.94
C SER A 166 2.72 -11.13 10.74
N GLU A 167 2.29 -12.39 10.82
CA GLU A 167 3.13 -13.58 10.65
C GLU A 167 3.52 -13.87 9.19
N ASP A 168 2.84 -13.24 8.21
CA ASP A 168 3.20 -13.38 6.80
C ASP A 168 4.54 -12.70 6.47
N TRP A 169 4.95 -11.73 7.29
CA TRP A 169 6.17 -10.94 7.08
C TRP A 169 7.42 -11.69 7.54
N MET A 170 8.26 -12.07 6.57
CA MET A 170 9.55 -12.71 6.83
C MET A 170 10.66 -11.67 6.96
N GLY A 171 11.35 -11.67 8.11
CA GLY A 171 12.55 -10.85 8.31
C GLY A 171 13.73 -11.39 7.51
N GLN A 172 14.67 -10.50 7.16
CA GLN A 172 15.96 -10.93 6.62
C GLN A 172 16.77 -11.68 7.69
N LYS A 173 17.43 -12.77 7.30
CA LYS A 173 18.31 -13.57 8.19
C LYS A 173 19.54 -12.78 8.67
N ALA A 174 20.00 -11.80 7.88
CA ALA A 174 21.16 -11.00 8.22
C ALA A 174 20.85 -10.01 9.37
N PRO A 175 21.71 -9.90 10.40
CA PRO A 175 21.51 -8.98 11.53
C PRO A 175 21.38 -7.50 11.16
N THR A 176 21.87 -7.10 9.98
CA THR A 176 21.80 -5.74 9.41
C THR A 176 20.60 -5.52 8.48
N GLY A 177 19.80 -6.55 8.23
CA GLY A 177 18.68 -6.48 7.30
C GLY A 177 17.64 -5.45 7.72
N GLN A 178 17.37 -4.47 6.85
CA GLN A 178 16.43 -3.37 7.13
C GLN A 178 15.00 -3.67 6.69
N GLN A 179 14.79 -4.77 5.96
CA GLN A 179 13.54 -5.07 5.28
C GLN A 179 12.95 -6.42 5.71
N SER A 180 11.63 -6.53 5.57
CA SER A 180 10.88 -7.78 5.58
C SER A 180 10.21 -7.97 4.22
N ARG A 181 9.96 -9.22 3.87
CA ARG A 181 9.34 -9.61 2.60
C ARG A 181 8.20 -10.58 2.84
N LEU A 182 7.33 -10.72 1.83
CA LEU A 182 6.27 -11.72 1.81
C LEU A 182 6.71 -12.91 0.95
N PRO A 183 6.29 -14.14 1.27
CA PRO A 183 6.34 -15.26 0.33
C PRO A 183 5.48 -14.98 -0.90
N THR A 184 5.88 -15.48 -2.07
CA THR A 184 5.11 -15.32 -3.32
C THR A 184 3.69 -15.88 -3.21
N GLU A 185 3.51 -16.99 -2.49
CA GLU A 185 2.17 -17.57 -2.28
C GLU A 185 1.25 -16.66 -1.45
N VAL A 186 1.80 -15.88 -0.52
CA VAL A 186 1.05 -14.88 0.25
C VAL A 186 0.68 -13.73 -0.67
N GLU A 187 1.63 -13.19 -1.43
CA GLU A 187 1.34 -12.09 -2.36
C GLU A 187 0.31 -12.47 -3.43
N ASN A 188 0.38 -13.68 -3.98
CA ASN A 188 -0.50 -14.10 -5.06
C ASN A 188 -1.90 -14.48 -4.58
N ASN A 189 -2.06 -14.92 -3.33
CA ASN A 189 -3.34 -15.43 -2.83
C ASN A 189 -3.99 -14.53 -1.77
N LYS A 190 -3.23 -13.71 -1.04
CA LYS A 190 -3.77 -12.80 0.00
C LYS A 190 -3.90 -11.34 -0.46
N LEU A 191 -3.28 -10.97 -1.59
CA LEU A 191 -3.41 -9.65 -2.22
C LEU A 191 -3.99 -9.82 -3.62
N LEU A 192 -5.25 -9.45 -3.82
CA LEU A 192 -5.91 -9.53 -5.12
C LEU A 192 -5.36 -8.46 -6.05
N GLU A 193 -5.01 -8.84 -7.28
CA GLU A 193 -4.67 -7.90 -8.36
C GLU A 193 -5.92 -7.13 -8.81
N LEU A 194 -5.90 -5.81 -8.62
CA LEU A 194 -6.98 -4.92 -9.03
C LEU A 194 -6.65 -4.20 -10.34
N TYR A 195 -5.37 -3.96 -10.59
CA TYR A 195 -4.88 -3.31 -11.80
C TYR A 195 -3.47 -3.77 -12.12
N ARG A 196 -3.20 -3.99 -13.40
CA ARG A 196 -1.87 -4.15 -13.95
C ARG A 196 -1.76 -3.30 -15.20
N LYS A 197 -0.64 -2.57 -15.32
CA LYS A 197 -0.34 -1.78 -16.51
C LYS A 197 -0.36 -2.73 -17.73
N PRO A 198 -1.18 -2.44 -18.75
CA PRO A 198 -1.22 -3.24 -19.97
C PRO A 198 0.09 -3.18 -20.75
#